data_AF-A0A1V8UND9-F1
#
_entry.id   AF-A0A1V8UND9-F1
#
_cell.length_a   1.000
_cell.length_b   1.000
_cell.length_c   1.000
_cell.angle_alpha   90.00
_cell.angle_beta   90.00
_cell.angle_gamma   90.00
#
_symmetry.space_group_name_H-M   'P 1'
#
loop_
_entity.id
_entity.type
_entity.pdbx_description
1 polymer ?
#
loop_
_entity_poly.entity_id
_entity_poly.type
_entity_poly.pdbx_seq_one_letter_code
_entity_poly.pdbx_strand_id
1 'polypeptide(L)'
;MTDHQTVQDLQARLKRLTFAIHGDDSARIGLPSPTQTHGSHPAAQIKDLQRQLQSLASRSGAVNEVLQLQAKHPEVLSPPKSNVTLPPTALAALVVSHARLYESVSAQLNTLQTLSVPDAAPLTALSALQPRISKASDRQQQQAREFAELRARSAAVVEQWYAVGVLGMGEKWAEWEERLRDVEITVRRMEGAAKRERGLV
;
A
#
# COMPACT_ATOMS: atom_id res chain seq x y z
N MET A 1 -23.09 -61.24 9.18
CA MET A 1 -23.05 -59.76 9.33
C MET A 1 -21.73 -59.23 9.90
N THR A 2 -20.89 -60.07 10.51
CA THR A 2 -19.59 -59.69 11.09
C THR A 2 -18.48 -59.51 10.06
N ASP A 3 -18.52 -60.24 8.94
CA ASP A 3 -17.42 -60.25 7.95
C ASP A 3 -17.34 -58.97 7.11
N HIS A 4 -18.46 -58.28 6.89
CA HIS A 4 -18.46 -57.00 6.20
C HIS A 4 -17.89 -55.86 7.07
N GLN A 5 -18.10 -55.94 8.38
CA GLN A 5 -17.58 -54.96 9.34
C GLN A 5 -16.05 -55.08 9.44
N THR A 6 -15.49 -56.29 9.43
CA THR A 6 -14.04 -56.50 9.47
C THR A 6 -13.36 -56.03 8.18
N VAL A 7 -13.98 -56.24 7.01
CA VAL A 7 -13.45 -55.75 5.73
C VAL A 7 -13.46 -54.22 5.65
N GLN A 8 -14.53 -53.57 6.13
CA GLN A 8 -14.58 -52.10 6.17
C GLN A 8 -13.54 -51.51 7.12
N ASP A 9 -13.32 -52.13 8.27
CA ASP A 9 -12.30 -51.68 9.23
C ASP A 9 -10.87 -51.87 8.69
N LEU A 10 -10.63 -52.98 7.99
CA LEU A 10 -9.37 -53.21 7.27
C LEU A 10 -9.17 -52.20 6.14
N GLN A 11 -10.21 -51.88 5.38
CA GLN A 11 -10.13 -50.88 4.32
C GLN A 11 -9.87 -49.47 4.88
N ALA A 12 -10.50 -49.12 6.00
CA ALA A 12 -10.26 -47.85 6.69
C ALA A 12 -8.82 -47.77 7.22
N ARG A 13 -8.30 -48.86 7.80
CA ARG A 13 -6.89 -48.96 8.22
C ARG A 13 -5.93 -48.86 7.04
N LEU A 14 -6.22 -49.53 5.93
CA LEU A 14 -5.37 -49.50 4.75
C LEU A 14 -5.33 -48.09 4.16
N LYS A 15 -6.47 -47.39 4.06
CA LYS A 15 -6.53 -45.99 3.67
C LYS A 15 -5.70 -45.07 4.59
N ARG A 16 -5.76 -45.30 5.91
CA ARG A 16 -4.94 -44.54 6.88
C ARG A 16 -3.44 -44.84 6.73
N LEU A 17 -3.06 -46.09 6.49
CA LEU A 17 -1.66 -46.47 6.24
C LEU A 17 -1.15 -45.88 4.92
N THR A 18 -1.95 -45.93 3.85
CA THR A 18 -1.63 -45.30 2.58
C THR A 18 -1.47 -43.80 2.74
N PHE A 19 -2.36 -43.14 3.49
CA PHE A 19 -2.24 -41.72 3.81
C PHE A 19 -0.99 -41.39 4.64
N ALA A 20 -0.67 -42.21 5.64
CA ALA A 20 0.52 -42.00 6.46
C ALA A 20 1.83 -42.16 5.66
N ILE A 21 1.85 -43.05 4.66
CA ILE A 21 3.04 -43.33 3.85
C ILE A 21 3.22 -42.31 2.72
N HIS A 22 2.14 -41.91 2.05
CA HIS A 22 2.21 -41.03 0.87
C HIS A 22 2.01 -39.55 1.24
N GLY A 23 1.48 -39.29 2.44
CA GLY A 23 1.05 -37.97 2.87
C GLY A 23 -0.25 -37.55 2.17
N ASP A 24 -0.69 -36.33 2.47
CA ASP A 24 -1.79 -35.71 1.75
C ASP A 24 -1.29 -35.15 0.40
N ASP A 25 -1.53 -35.87 -0.69
CA ASP A 25 -1.20 -35.39 -2.03
C ASP A 25 -1.96 -34.11 -2.41
N SER A 26 -3.09 -33.82 -1.75
CA SER A 26 -3.88 -32.61 -2.00
C SER A 26 -3.30 -31.34 -1.33
N ALA A 27 -2.48 -31.49 -0.29
CA ALA A 27 -1.76 -30.37 0.34
C ALA A 27 -0.52 -29.92 -0.46
N ARG A 28 -0.13 -30.66 -1.51
CA ARG A 28 1.04 -30.37 -2.37
C ARG A 28 0.73 -29.48 -3.58
N ILE A 29 -0.49 -28.98 -3.71
CA ILE A 29 -0.88 -28.06 -4.79
C ILE A 29 -0.17 -26.71 -4.56
N GLY A 30 0.95 -26.48 -5.27
CA GLY A 30 1.62 -25.18 -5.33
C GLY A 30 3.14 -25.16 -5.07
N LEU A 31 3.76 -26.29 -4.71
CA LEU A 31 5.22 -26.39 -4.58
C LEU A 31 5.80 -27.15 -5.79
N PRO A 32 6.93 -26.72 -6.41
CA PRO A 32 7.53 -27.47 -7.50
C PRO A 32 7.82 -28.90 -7.06
N SER A 33 7.21 -29.86 -7.76
CA SER A 33 7.37 -31.28 -7.53
C SER A 33 8.86 -31.62 -7.48
N PRO A 34 9.40 -32.19 -6.38
CA PRO A 34 10.69 -32.86 -6.49
C PRO A 34 10.50 -33.98 -7.51
N THR A 35 11.43 -34.06 -8.46
CA THR A 35 11.46 -35.05 -9.55
C THR A 35 11.01 -36.41 -9.03
N GLN A 36 9.86 -36.86 -9.50
CA GLN A 36 9.29 -38.16 -9.16
C GLN A 36 10.19 -39.24 -9.76
N THR A 37 11.20 -39.68 -9.01
CA THR A 37 11.78 -41.00 -9.22
C THR A 37 10.77 -42.02 -8.70
N HIS A 38 9.81 -42.34 -9.57
CA HIS A 38 8.90 -43.46 -9.37
C HIS A 38 9.75 -44.72 -9.10
N GLY A 39 9.75 -45.19 -7.84
CA GLY A 39 10.48 -46.37 -7.41
C GLY A 39 11.32 -46.23 -6.13
N SER A 40 11.53 -45.01 -5.61
CA SER A 40 12.25 -44.88 -4.32
C SER A 40 11.32 -45.23 -3.16
N HIS A 41 11.47 -46.44 -2.62
CA HIS A 41 10.80 -46.93 -1.41
C HIS A 41 10.81 -45.83 -0.32
N PRO A 42 9.73 -45.62 0.47
CA PRO A 42 9.68 -44.55 1.47
C PRO A 42 10.86 -44.60 2.46
N ALA A 43 11.34 -45.81 2.76
CA ALA A 43 12.56 -46.00 3.56
C ALA A 43 13.85 -45.46 2.89
N ALA A 44 13.96 -45.46 1.56
CA ALA A 44 15.08 -44.88 0.84
C ALA A 44 15.02 -43.34 0.86
N GLN A 45 13.83 -42.77 0.67
CA GLN A 45 13.62 -41.32 0.80
C GLN A 45 13.92 -40.79 2.21
N ILE A 46 13.51 -41.52 3.26
CA ILE A 46 13.84 -41.18 4.65
C ILE A 46 15.35 -41.22 4.87
N LYS A 47 16.05 -42.22 4.31
CA LYS A 47 17.52 -42.32 4.40
C LYS A 47 18.23 -41.18 3.68
N ASP A 48 17.72 -40.75 2.52
CA ASP A 48 18.27 -39.62 1.78
C ASP A 48 18.04 -38.29 2.52
N LEU A 49 16.84 -38.07 3.06
CA LEU A 49 16.55 -36.92 3.92
C LEU A 49 17.41 -36.92 5.18
N GLN A 50 17.63 -38.08 5.79
CA GLN A 50 18.51 -38.22 6.95
C GLN A 50 19.97 -37.87 6.60
N ARG A 51 20.47 -38.31 5.43
CA ARG A 51 21.82 -37.93 4.95
C ARG A 51 21.92 -36.44 4.69
N GLN A 52 20.91 -35.84 4.06
CA GLN A 52 20.86 -34.40 3.83
C GLN A 52 20.84 -33.65 5.17
N LEU A 53 20.01 -34.06 6.13
CA LEU A 53 19.94 -33.44 7.45
C LEU A 53 21.29 -33.56 8.20
N GLN A 54 21.94 -34.72 8.16
CA GLN A 54 23.29 -34.90 8.72
C GLN A 54 24.33 -33.99 8.05
N SER A 55 24.22 -33.77 6.74
CA SER A 55 25.09 -32.84 6.01
C SER A 55 24.82 -31.37 6.35
N LEU A 56 23.57 -31.01 6.69
CA LEU A 56 23.21 -29.68 7.19
C LEU A 56 23.65 -29.47 8.65
N ALA A 57 23.55 -30.52 9.47
CA ALA A 57 23.99 -30.50 10.87
C ALA A 57 25.50 -30.30 11.00
N SER A 58 26.30 -30.84 10.08
CA SER A 58 27.75 -30.61 10.07
C SER A 58 28.15 -29.21 9.59
N ARG A 59 27.29 -28.56 8.78
CA ARG A 59 27.53 -27.22 8.22
C ARG A 59 26.99 -26.09 9.10
N SER A 60 25.98 -26.35 9.94
CA SER A 60 25.32 -25.32 10.75
C SER A 60 25.20 -25.75 12.21
N GLY A 61 25.86 -24.99 13.10
CA GLY A 61 25.85 -25.26 14.54
C GLY A 61 24.45 -25.23 15.15
N ALA A 62 23.58 -24.35 14.66
CA ALA A 62 22.19 -24.24 15.11
C ALA A 62 21.37 -25.52 14.87
N VAL A 63 21.57 -26.22 13.74
CA VAL A 63 20.87 -27.50 13.48
C VAL A 63 21.37 -28.59 14.43
N ASN A 64 22.67 -28.58 14.76
CA ASN A 64 23.22 -29.50 15.75
C ASN A 64 22.66 -29.22 17.16
N GLU A 65 22.50 -27.96 17.55
CA GLU A 65 21.85 -27.58 18.82
C GLU A 65 20.40 -28.03 18.87
N VAL A 66 19.62 -27.84 17.79
CA VAL A 66 18.23 -28.30 17.70
C VAL A 66 18.14 -29.83 17.78
N LEU A 67 19.05 -30.57 17.12
CA LEU A 67 19.09 -32.02 17.21
C LEU A 67 19.47 -32.51 18.61
N GLN A 68 20.41 -31.85 19.28
CA GLN A 68 20.75 -32.15 20.67
C GLN A 68 19.58 -31.83 21.60
N LEU A 69 18.84 -30.76 21.32
CA LEU A 69 17.66 -30.36 22.09
C LEU A 69 16.51 -31.36 21.87
N GLN A 70 16.31 -31.85 20.64
CA GLN A 70 15.38 -32.93 20.33
C GLN A 70 15.76 -34.23 21.02
N ALA A 71 17.05 -34.58 21.06
CA ALA A 71 17.53 -35.79 21.73
C ALA A 71 17.35 -35.72 23.25
N LYS A 72 17.55 -34.54 23.85
CA LYS A 72 17.37 -34.30 25.29
C LYS A 72 15.89 -34.16 25.68
N HIS A 73 15.07 -33.58 24.80
CA HIS A 73 13.66 -33.30 25.04
C HIS A 73 12.79 -33.68 23.82
N PRO A 74 12.54 -34.98 23.61
CA PRO A 74 11.67 -35.44 22.52
C PRO A 74 10.22 -34.95 22.66
N GLU A 75 9.84 -34.48 23.84
CA GLU A 75 8.52 -33.92 24.14
C GLU A 75 8.32 -32.49 23.60
N VAL A 76 9.40 -31.74 23.33
CA VAL A 76 9.30 -30.35 22.82
C VAL A 76 8.80 -30.31 21.37
N LEU A 77 9.10 -31.36 20.60
CA LEU A 77 8.70 -31.49 19.20
C LEU A 77 7.58 -32.52 18.99
N SER A 78 7.22 -33.27 20.03
CA SER A 78 6.02 -34.10 19.98
C SER A 78 4.80 -33.19 20.20
N PRO A 79 3.76 -33.28 19.37
CA PRO A 79 2.52 -32.55 19.66
C PRO A 79 2.05 -32.95 21.06
N PRO A 80 1.58 -32.01 21.90
CA PRO A 80 1.10 -32.34 23.22
C PRO A 80 0.01 -33.40 23.05
N LYS A 81 0.23 -34.58 23.65
CA LYS A 81 -0.80 -35.62 23.69
C LYS A 81 -1.95 -35.01 24.49
N SER A 82 -3.00 -34.58 23.80
CA SER A 82 -4.18 -33.97 24.37
C SER A 82 -4.97 -35.02 25.14
N ASN A 83 -4.46 -35.41 26.30
CA ASN A 83 -5.10 -36.34 27.21
C ASN A 83 -6.20 -35.62 28.02
N VAL A 84 -6.86 -34.62 27.44
CA VAL A 84 -8.02 -33.97 28.05
C VAL A 84 -9.23 -34.84 27.75
N THR A 85 -9.28 -36.03 28.37
CA THR A 85 -10.50 -36.83 28.45
C THR A 85 -11.41 -36.20 29.51
N LEU A 86 -12.06 -35.09 29.12
CA LEU A 86 -13.20 -34.57 29.87
C LEU A 86 -14.28 -35.67 29.94
N PRO A 87 -14.91 -35.89 31.09
CA PRO A 87 -16.01 -36.83 31.19
C PRO A 87 -17.13 -36.45 30.20
N PRO A 88 -17.84 -37.43 29.61
CA PRO A 88 -18.79 -37.18 28.52
C PRO A 88 -19.92 -36.21 28.91
N THR A 89 -20.26 -36.15 30.19
CA THR A 89 -21.22 -35.20 30.76
C THR A 89 -20.71 -33.77 30.74
N ALA A 90 -19.43 -33.53 31.00
CA ALA A 90 -18.82 -32.20 30.92
C ALA A 90 -18.68 -31.73 29.47
N LEU A 91 -18.41 -32.65 28.53
CA LEU A 91 -18.41 -32.35 27.10
C LEU A 91 -19.81 -31.97 26.59
N ALA A 92 -20.85 -32.70 27.00
CA ALA A 92 -22.22 -32.35 26.63
C ALA A 92 -22.64 -30.98 27.18
N ALA A 93 -22.29 -30.67 28.43
CA ALA A 93 -22.55 -29.36 29.03
C ALA A 93 -21.82 -28.23 28.29
N LEU A 94 -20.56 -28.45 27.89
CA LEU A 94 -19.77 -27.50 27.11
C LEU A 94 -20.37 -27.29 25.71
N VAL A 95 -20.79 -28.35 25.02
CA VAL A 95 -21.41 -28.25 23.70
C VAL A 95 -22.72 -27.48 23.78
N VAL A 96 -23.54 -27.74 24.80
CA VAL A 96 -24.80 -27.02 25.03
C VAL A 96 -24.54 -25.56 25.37
N SER A 97 -23.53 -25.25 26.19
CA SER A 97 -23.20 -23.86 26.54
C SER A 97 -22.69 -23.07 25.32
N HIS A 98 -22.00 -23.72 24.39
CA HIS A 98 -21.48 -23.11 23.16
C HIS A 98 -22.39 -23.30 21.94
N ALA A 99 -23.56 -23.93 22.08
CA ALA A 99 -24.47 -24.24 20.97
C ALA A 99 -24.85 -23.00 20.15
N ARG A 100 -25.09 -21.87 20.83
CA ARG A 100 -25.38 -20.58 20.17
C ARG A 100 -24.20 -20.04 19.36
N LEU A 101 -22.97 -20.24 19.84
CA LEU A 101 -21.77 -19.83 19.12
C LEU A 101 -21.60 -20.68 17.86
N TYR A 102 -21.79 -22.00 17.96
CA TYR A 102 -21.73 -22.89 16.79
C TYR A 102 -22.77 -22.52 15.73
N GLU A 103 -24.00 -22.21 16.13
CA GLU A 103 -25.05 -21.77 15.21
C GLU A 103 -24.72 -20.39 14.57
N SER A 104 -24.18 -19.46 15.36
CA SER A 104 -23.78 -18.16 14.82
C SER A 104 -22.61 -18.25 13.83
N VAL A 105 -21.63 -19.11 14.13
CA VAL A 105 -20.44 -19.31 13.30
C VAL A 105 -20.79 -20.12 12.05
N SER A 106 -21.69 -21.11 12.14
CA SER A 106 -22.17 -21.84 10.96
C SER A 106 -22.95 -20.93 10.02
N ALA A 107 -23.81 -20.05 10.55
CA ALA A 107 -24.50 -19.04 9.76
C ALA A 107 -23.50 -18.08 9.10
N GLN A 108 -22.48 -17.61 9.82
CA GLN A 108 -21.43 -16.75 9.27
C GLN A 108 -20.60 -17.45 8.18
N LEU A 109 -20.20 -18.70 8.38
CA LEU A 109 -19.49 -19.49 7.37
C LEU A 109 -20.35 -19.71 6.13
N ASN A 110 -21.64 -19.98 6.29
CA ASN A 110 -22.56 -20.13 5.18
C ASN A 110 -22.75 -18.81 4.42
N THR A 111 -22.78 -17.68 5.13
CA THR A 111 -22.78 -16.34 4.49
C THR A 111 -21.48 -16.05 3.75
N LEU A 112 -20.32 -16.47 4.28
CA LEU A 112 -19.03 -16.31 3.60
C LEU A 112 -18.89 -17.22 2.39
N GLN A 113 -19.45 -18.43 2.45
CA GLN A 113 -19.45 -19.38 1.33
C GLN A 113 -20.37 -18.94 0.19
N THR A 114 -21.43 -18.18 0.51
CA THR A 114 -22.35 -17.60 -0.48
C THR A 114 -21.87 -16.26 -1.03
N LEU A 115 -20.92 -15.59 -0.37
CA LEU A 115 -20.27 -14.40 -0.88
C LEU A 115 -19.21 -14.82 -1.91
N SER A 116 -19.50 -14.62 -3.20
CA SER A 116 -18.47 -14.71 -4.23
C SER A 116 -17.39 -13.67 -3.94
N VAL A 117 -16.12 -14.08 -4.09
CA VAL A 117 -14.99 -13.14 -4.03
C VAL A 117 -15.26 -12.05 -5.07
N PRO A 118 -15.31 -10.76 -4.67
CA PRO A 118 -15.60 -9.69 -5.61
C PRO A 118 -14.57 -9.69 -6.74
N ASP A 119 -15.05 -9.37 -7.95
CA ASP A 119 -14.22 -9.31 -9.15
C ASP A 119 -13.01 -8.39 -8.92
N ALA A 120 -11.81 -8.88 -9.23
CA ALA A 120 -10.56 -8.15 -9.09
C ALA A 120 -10.33 -7.15 -10.23
N ALA A 121 -11.11 -7.22 -11.32
CA ALA A 121 -11.03 -6.30 -12.46
C ALA A 121 -11.14 -4.80 -12.08
N PRO A 122 -12.09 -4.33 -11.24
CA PRO A 122 -12.14 -2.92 -10.82
C PRO A 122 -10.94 -2.50 -9.98
N LEU A 123 -10.43 -3.38 -9.10
CA LEU A 123 -9.28 -3.09 -8.24
C LEU A 123 -7.99 -2.98 -9.07
N THR A 124 -7.82 -3.89 -10.04
CA THR A 124 -6.70 -3.81 -10.99
C THR A 124 -6.79 -2.58 -11.88
N ALA A 125 -7.99 -2.21 -12.34
CA ALA A 125 -8.20 -0.96 -13.09
C ALA A 125 -7.83 0.30 -12.27
N LEU A 126 -8.16 0.33 -10.97
CA LEU A 126 -7.72 1.41 -10.07
C LEU A 126 -6.19 1.44 -9.93
N SER A 127 -5.55 0.29 -9.76
CA SER A 127 -4.08 0.22 -9.70
C SER A 127 -3.41 0.73 -10.99
N ALA A 128 -4.04 0.47 -12.15
CA ALA A 128 -3.54 0.92 -13.45
C ALA A 128 -3.69 2.44 -13.66
N LEU A 129 -4.57 3.12 -12.93
CA LEU A 129 -4.74 4.57 -13.00
C LEU A 129 -3.69 5.34 -12.19
N GLN A 130 -3.09 4.73 -11.16
CA GLN A 130 -2.08 5.34 -10.30
C GLN A 130 -0.94 6.05 -11.05
N PRO A 131 -0.28 5.45 -12.06
CA PRO A 131 0.80 6.13 -12.79
C PRO A 131 0.32 7.29 -13.66
N ARG A 132 -0.95 7.31 -14.07
CA ARG A 132 -1.51 8.44 -14.82
C ARG A 132 -1.75 9.64 -13.90
N ILE A 133 -2.20 9.38 -12.68
CA ILE A 133 -2.40 10.40 -11.65
C ILE A 133 -1.06 11.02 -11.25
N SER A 134 -0.03 10.21 -11.01
CA SER A 134 1.30 10.74 -10.67
C SER A 134 1.91 11.60 -11.78
N LYS A 135 1.80 11.17 -13.04
CA LYS A 135 2.25 11.98 -14.18
C LYS A 135 1.49 13.31 -14.30
N ALA A 136 0.20 13.31 -13.98
CA ALA A 136 -0.60 14.54 -14.00
C ALA A 136 -0.20 15.48 -12.84
N SER A 137 0.04 14.96 -11.63
CA SER A 137 0.50 15.77 -10.50
C SER A 137 1.87 16.39 -10.76
N ASP A 138 2.79 15.65 -11.37
CA ASP A 138 4.13 16.16 -11.69
C ASP A 138 4.06 17.32 -12.69
N ARG A 139 3.21 17.18 -13.72
CA ARG A 139 2.94 18.27 -14.68
C ARG A 139 2.31 19.47 -14.00
N GLN A 140 1.36 19.26 -13.10
CA GLN A 140 0.71 20.35 -12.37
C GLN A 140 1.72 21.10 -11.50
N GLN A 141 2.64 20.40 -10.83
CA GLN A 141 3.70 21.04 -10.04
C GLN A 141 4.65 21.84 -10.93
N GLN A 142 5.03 21.31 -12.09
CA GLN A 142 5.87 22.02 -13.05
C GLN A 142 5.19 23.30 -13.56
N GLN A 143 3.93 23.19 -13.98
CA GLN A 143 3.14 24.34 -14.44
C GLN A 143 2.96 25.39 -13.33
N ALA A 144 2.74 24.97 -12.07
CA ALA A 144 2.61 25.90 -10.96
C ALA A 144 3.89 26.73 -10.73
N ARG A 145 5.07 26.12 -10.91
CA ARG A 145 6.36 26.80 -10.83
C ARG A 145 6.52 27.82 -11.97
N GLU A 146 6.23 27.39 -13.19
CA GLU A 146 6.28 28.27 -14.37
C GLU A 146 5.32 29.46 -14.24
N PHE A 147 4.09 29.23 -13.77
CA PHE A 147 3.14 30.30 -13.52
C PHE A 147 3.59 31.26 -12.42
N ALA A 148 4.20 30.75 -11.35
CA ALA A 148 4.73 31.60 -10.29
C ALA A 148 5.86 32.50 -10.82
N GLU A 149 6.77 31.94 -11.62
CA GLU A 149 7.85 32.69 -12.25
C GLU A 149 7.33 33.73 -13.25
N LEU A 150 6.40 33.33 -14.13
CA LEU A 150 5.80 34.23 -15.11
C LEU A 150 5.04 35.37 -14.42
N ARG A 151 4.33 35.11 -13.33
CA ARG A 151 3.67 36.15 -12.53
C ARG A 151 4.67 37.12 -11.90
N ALA A 152 5.78 36.62 -11.36
CA ALA A 152 6.81 37.48 -10.79
C ALA A 152 7.44 38.38 -11.87
N ARG A 153 7.75 37.81 -13.05
CA ARG A 153 8.31 38.57 -14.17
C ARG A 153 7.31 39.59 -14.72
N SER A 154 6.04 39.22 -14.89
CA SER A 154 5.02 40.14 -15.38
C SER A 154 4.74 41.27 -14.39
N ALA A 155 4.69 40.97 -13.09
CA ALA A 155 4.56 41.98 -12.04
C ALA A 155 5.72 42.98 -12.08
N ALA A 156 6.97 42.49 -12.17
CA ALA A 156 8.14 43.37 -12.24
C ALA A 156 8.13 44.30 -13.47
N VAL A 157 7.72 43.79 -14.64
CA VAL A 157 7.59 44.63 -15.85
C VAL A 157 6.51 45.69 -15.68
N VAL A 158 5.36 45.33 -15.10
CA VAL A 158 4.27 46.26 -14.84
C VAL A 158 4.70 47.32 -13.83
N GLU A 159 5.36 46.93 -12.73
CA GLU A 159 5.90 47.86 -11.74
C GLU A 159 6.90 48.84 -12.37
N GLN A 160 7.83 48.35 -13.20
CA GLN A 160 8.80 49.20 -13.88
C GLN A 160 8.11 50.18 -14.83
N TRP A 161 7.11 49.73 -15.57
CA TRP A 161 6.34 50.60 -16.46
C TRP A 161 5.55 51.67 -15.69
N TYR A 162 4.94 51.32 -14.56
CA TYR A 162 4.27 52.30 -13.71
C TYR A 162 5.25 53.31 -13.12
N ALA A 163 6.40 52.86 -12.61
CA ALA A 163 7.40 53.72 -12.01
C ALA A 163 8.00 54.72 -13.01
N VAL A 164 8.44 54.23 -14.18
CA VAL A 164 9.12 55.09 -15.16
C VAL A 164 8.11 55.82 -16.04
N GLY A 165 7.11 55.10 -16.54
CA GLY A 165 6.17 55.60 -17.53
C GLY A 165 5.10 56.50 -16.93
N VAL A 166 4.44 56.07 -15.86
CA VAL A 166 3.33 56.83 -15.27
C VAL A 166 3.85 57.88 -14.29
N LEU A 167 4.59 57.45 -13.26
CA LEU A 167 5.07 58.36 -12.22
C LEU A 167 6.13 59.32 -12.76
N GLY A 168 7.17 58.79 -13.42
CA GLY A 168 8.24 59.62 -13.97
C GLY A 168 7.78 60.62 -15.04
N MET A 169 6.78 60.27 -15.86
CA MET A 169 6.19 61.23 -16.81
C MET A 169 5.28 62.22 -16.10
N GLY A 170 4.54 61.80 -15.06
CA GLY A 170 3.71 62.68 -14.23
C GLY A 170 4.53 63.78 -13.55
N GLU A 171 5.70 63.45 -13.01
CA GLU A 171 6.62 64.44 -12.43
C GLU A 171 7.08 65.47 -13.47
N LYS A 172 7.45 65.02 -14.67
CA LYS A 172 7.84 65.90 -15.78
C LYS A 172 6.69 66.79 -16.25
N TRP A 173 5.48 66.24 -16.35
CA TRP A 173 4.29 67.01 -16.69
C TRP A 173 3.99 68.09 -15.66
N ALA A 174 4.09 67.76 -14.37
CA ALA A 174 3.90 68.72 -13.29
C ALA A 174 4.95 69.86 -13.35
N GLU A 175 6.22 69.53 -13.58
CA GLU A 175 7.28 70.53 -13.77
C GLU A 175 7.01 71.44 -14.98
N TRP A 176 6.57 70.87 -16.11
CA TRP A 176 6.23 71.64 -17.29
C TRP A 176 5.02 72.55 -17.06
N GLU A 177 4.01 72.06 -16.35
CA GLU A 177 2.85 72.87 -15.99
C GLU A 177 3.24 74.04 -15.08
N GLU A 178 4.12 73.82 -14.10
CA GLU A 178 4.64 74.88 -13.23
C GLU A 178 5.40 75.95 -14.03
N ARG A 179 6.33 75.53 -14.91
CA ARG A 179 7.06 76.46 -15.77
C ARG A 179 6.12 77.24 -16.70
N LEU A 180 5.13 76.57 -17.28
CA LEU A 180 4.15 77.22 -18.15
C LEU A 180 3.32 78.25 -17.37
N ARG A 181 2.93 77.91 -16.14
CA ARG A 181 2.20 78.82 -15.24
C ARG A 181 3.04 80.04 -14.89
N ASP A 182 4.33 79.89 -14.63
CA ASP A 182 5.23 81.02 -14.35
C ASP A 182 5.38 81.96 -15.56
N VAL A 183 5.50 81.39 -16.76
CA VAL A 183 5.51 82.16 -18.01
C VAL A 183 4.18 82.87 -18.21
N GLU A 184 3.05 82.19 -18.00
CA GLU A 184 1.72 82.77 -18.13
C GLU A 184 1.52 83.94 -17.15
N ILE A 185 1.94 83.79 -15.89
CA ILE A 185 1.90 84.87 -14.89
C ILE A 185 2.72 86.07 -15.38
N THR A 186 3.90 85.82 -15.93
CA THR A 186 4.80 86.87 -16.42
C THR A 186 4.18 87.61 -17.61
N VAL A 187 3.60 86.88 -18.58
CA VAL A 187 2.89 87.45 -19.72
C VAL A 187 1.69 88.28 -19.25
N ARG A 188 0.86 87.74 -18.35
CA ARG A 188 -0.29 88.49 -17.78
C ARG A 188 0.14 89.79 -17.09
N ARG A 189 1.28 89.78 -16.38
CA ARG A 189 1.85 90.99 -15.75
C ARG A 189 2.29 92.01 -16.80
N MET A 190 2.98 91.57 -17.86
CA MET A 190 3.42 92.45 -18.95
C MET A 190 2.24 93.02 -19.73
N GLU A 191 1.25 92.20 -20.08
CA GLU A 191 0.03 92.65 -20.74
C GLU A 191 -0.76 93.63 -19.87
N GLY A 192 -0.85 93.38 -18.56
CA GLY A 192 -1.47 94.30 -17.61
C GLY A 192 -0.73 95.63 -17.50
N ALA A 193 0.60 95.64 -17.61
CA ALA A 193 1.40 96.87 -17.67
C ALA A 193 1.17 97.61 -18.99
N ALA A 194 1.24 96.91 -20.13
CA ALA A 194 1.01 97.50 -21.45
C ALA A 194 -0.42 98.07 -21.61
N LYS A 195 -1.44 97.42 -21.04
CA LYS A 195 -2.82 97.95 -21.03
C LYS A 195 -2.94 99.25 -20.23
N ARG A 196 -2.27 99.32 -19.07
CA ARG A 196 -2.17 100.55 -18.26
C ARG A 196 -1.45 101.67 -18.99
N GLU A 197 -0.35 101.37 -19.68
CA GLU A 197 0.39 102.35 -20.50
C GLU A 197 -0.42 102.84 -21.70
N ARG A 198 -1.25 101.98 -22.31
CA ARG A 198 -2.15 102.35 -23.41
C ARG A 198 -3.42 103.08 -22.95
N GLY A 199 -3.59 103.35 -21.66
CA GLY A 199 -4.76 104.04 -21.12
C GLY A 199 -6.07 103.25 -21.22
N LEU A 200 -6.00 101.93 -21.43
CA LEU A 200 -7.16 101.03 -21.42
C LEU A 200 -7.28 100.42 -20.02
N VAL A 201 -7.97 101.14 -19.15
CA VAL A 201 -8.59 100.61 -17.93
C VAL A 201 -10.09 100.61 -18.14
#